data_AF-A0A7J4SG04-F1
#
_entry.id   AF-A0A7J4SG04-F1
#
_cell.length_a   1.000
_cell.length_b   1.000
_cell.length_c   1.000
_cell.angle_alpha   90.00
_cell.angle_beta   90.00
_cell.angle_gamma   90.00
#
_symmetry.space_group_name_H-M   'P 1'
#
loop_
_entity.id
_entity.type
_entity.pdbx_description
1 polymer ?
#
loop_
_entity_poly.entity_id
_entity_poly.type
_entity_poly.pdbx_seq_one_letter_code
_entity_poly.pdbx_strand_id
1 'polypeptide(L)'
;MPGRPHALNQEWRHLTFLHWKVDPERLAPYIPDGLEIDLHDGQAYVGTIPFLMKNVRPRWAISVPGVSTFPEFNIRTYVKNGGKGGVLFL
;
A
#
# COMPACT_ATOMS: atom_id res chain seq x y z
N MET A 1 -11.86 -6.50 -13.68
CA MET A 1 -11.92 -7.02 -12.30
C MET A 1 -11.77 -8.54 -12.34
N PRO A 2 -11.15 -9.19 -11.34
CA PRO A 2 -10.99 -10.64 -11.35
C PRO A 2 -12.36 -11.34 -11.35
N GLY A 3 -12.50 -12.42 -12.11
CA GLY A 3 -13.75 -13.19 -12.20
C GLY A 3 -14.06 -14.09 -11.00
N ARG A 4 -13.17 -14.11 -10.00
CA ARG A 4 -13.33 -14.91 -8.78
C ARG A 4 -13.81 -14.04 -7.61
N PRO A 5 -14.54 -14.63 -6.65
CA PRO A 5 -14.95 -13.89 -5.46
C PRO A 5 -13.75 -13.45 -4.58
N HIS A 6 -13.88 -12.29 -3.89
CA HIS A 6 -12.94 -11.86 -2.84
C HIS A 6 -12.79 -12.89 -1.72
N ALA A 7 -11.57 -13.05 -1.19
CA ALA A 7 -11.29 -13.99 -0.09
C ALA A 7 -11.44 -13.36 1.31
N LEU A 8 -11.18 -12.05 1.42
CA LEU A 8 -11.15 -11.32 2.68
C LEU A 8 -12.18 -10.18 2.67
N ASN A 9 -12.80 -9.94 3.82
CA ASN A 9 -13.53 -8.72 4.13
C ASN A 9 -12.68 -7.89 5.10
N GLN A 10 -12.56 -6.61 4.80
CA GLN A 10 -11.80 -5.65 5.62
C GLN A 10 -12.32 -4.24 5.37
N GLU A 11 -12.18 -3.39 6.36
CA GLU A 11 -12.48 -1.96 6.27
C GLU A 11 -11.24 -1.16 6.66
N TRP A 12 -10.93 -0.13 5.88
CA TRP A 12 -9.86 0.82 6.22
C TRP A 12 -10.52 2.06 6.79
N ARG A 13 -10.17 2.42 8.03
CA ARG A 13 -10.76 3.55 8.76
C ARG A 13 -9.67 4.52 9.18
N HIS A 14 -10.02 5.81 9.25
CA HIS A 14 -9.12 6.88 9.72
C HIS A 14 -7.79 6.95 8.95
N LEU A 15 -7.84 6.83 7.62
CA LEU A 15 -6.64 6.87 6.79
C LEU A 15 -6.01 8.27 6.83
N THR A 16 -4.73 8.33 7.15
CA THR A 16 -3.93 9.55 7.03
C THR A 16 -2.85 9.32 5.98
N PHE A 17 -2.69 10.25 5.04
CA PHE A 17 -1.66 10.18 4.01
C PHE A 17 -0.57 11.20 4.31
N LEU A 18 0.65 10.72 4.49
CA LEU A 18 1.82 11.54 4.73
C LEU A 18 2.85 11.19 3.67
N HIS A 19 3.38 12.21 2.97
CA HIS A 19 4.28 12.03 1.83
C HIS A 19 5.52 12.89 1.98
N TRP A 20 6.68 12.28 1.74
CA TRP A 20 7.96 12.96 1.75
C TRP A 20 8.67 12.78 0.43
N LYS A 21 9.23 13.87 -0.09
CA LYS A 21 10.17 13.83 -1.20
C LYS A 21 11.41 13.07 -0.77
N VAL A 22 11.88 12.18 -1.63
CA VAL A 22 13.11 11.44 -1.41
C VAL A 22 13.94 11.41 -2.68
N ASP A 23 15.24 11.26 -2.51
CA ASP A 23 16.16 11.05 -3.62
C ASP A 23 15.85 9.69 -4.31
N PRO A 24 15.56 9.67 -5.62
CA PRO A 24 15.32 8.44 -6.36
C PRO A 24 16.47 7.43 -6.25
N GLU A 25 17.72 7.88 -6.14
CA GLU A 25 18.89 6.99 -6.02
C GLU A 25 18.86 6.21 -4.71
N ARG A 26 18.30 6.80 -3.64
CA ARG A 26 18.12 6.12 -2.35
C ARG A 26 17.00 5.08 -2.38
N LEU A 27 16.05 5.22 -3.29
CA LEU A 27 14.96 4.26 -3.47
C LEU A 27 15.35 3.10 -4.36
N ALA A 28 16.23 3.30 -5.35
CA ALA A 28 16.61 2.31 -6.34
C ALA A 28 16.93 0.91 -5.78
N PRO A 29 17.65 0.74 -4.64
CA PRO A 29 17.95 -0.58 -4.09
C PRO A 29 16.72 -1.38 -3.62
N TYR A 30 15.59 -0.71 -3.37
CA TYR A 30 14.36 -1.34 -2.90
C TYR A 30 13.38 -1.66 -4.05
N ILE A 31 13.71 -1.27 -5.28
CA ILE A 31 12.84 -1.45 -6.44
C ILE A 31 13.19 -2.77 -7.13
N PRO A 32 12.25 -3.74 -7.21
CA PRO A 32 12.47 -4.97 -7.95
C PRO A 32 12.69 -4.73 -9.44
N ASP A 33 13.42 -5.64 -10.08
CA ASP A 33 13.64 -5.64 -11.52
C ASP A 33 12.31 -5.60 -12.30
N GLY A 34 12.28 -4.80 -13.36
CA GLY A 34 11.09 -4.62 -14.20
C GLY A 34 10.08 -3.59 -13.68
N LEU A 35 10.38 -2.92 -12.57
CA LEU A 35 9.65 -1.73 -12.12
C LEU A 35 10.54 -0.49 -12.25
N GLU A 36 9.93 0.63 -12.64
CA GLU A 36 10.57 1.93 -12.69
C GLU A 36 9.99 2.81 -11.58
N ILE A 37 10.82 3.66 -10.94
CA ILE A 37 10.31 4.64 -9.98
C ILE A 37 9.40 5.62 -10.71
N ASP A 38 8.21 5.85 -10.18
CA ASP A 38 7.29 6.83 -10.73
C ASP A 38 7.60 8.21 -10.11
N LEU A 39 8.00 9.14 -10.98
CA LEU A 39 8.42 10.48 -10.59
C LEU A 39 7.28 11.47 -10.84
N HIS A 40 6.92 12.21 -9.80
CA HIS A 40 5.99 13.33 -9.91
C HIS A 40 6.77 14.64 -9.88
N ASP A 41 6.70 15.42 -10.96
CA ASP A 41 7.50 16.63 -11.18
C ASP A 41 9.02 16.40 -10.97
N GLY A 42 9.51 15.26 -11.45
CA GLY A 42 10.91 14.86 -11.32
C GLY A 42 11.32 14.43 -9.91
N GLN A 43 10.38 14.27 -8.97
CA GLN A 43 10.63 13.88 -7.59
C GLN A 43 10.01 12.52 -7.28
N ALA A 44 10.71 11.70 -6.50
CA ALA A 44 10.16 10.48 -5.93
C ALA A 44 9.58 10.74 -4.54
N TYR A 45 8.59 9.93 -4.15
CA TYR A 45 7.90 10.10 -2.88
C TYR A 45 7.77 8.78 -2.14
N VAL A 46 8.04 8.82 -0.83
CA VAL A 46 7.65 7.75 0.10
C VAL A 46 6.43 8.23 0.89
N GLY A 47 5.40 7.40 0.90
CA GLY A 47 4.20 7.58 1.69
C GLY A 47 4.24 6.73 2.95
N THR A 48 3.86 7.31 4.08
CA THR A 48 3.51 6.56 5.30
C THR A 48 2.03 6.76 5.56
N ILE A 49 1.29 5.65 5.59
CA ILE A 49 -0.15 5.63 5.71
C ILE A 49 -0.50 4.86 6.98
N PRO A 50 -0.64 5.54 8.14
CA PRO A 50 -1.30 4.96 9.28
C PRO A 50 -2.80 4.89 9.04
N PHE A 51 -3.39 3.75 9.38
CA PHE A 51 -4.83 3.56 9.33
C PHE A 51 -5.26 2.43 10.27
N LEU A 52 -6.54 2.40 10.59
CA LEU A 52 -7.15 1.31 11.34
C LEU A 52 -7.69 0.27 10.37
N MET A 53 -7.11 -0.92 10.41
CA MET A 53 -7.69 -2.12 9.82
C MET A 53 -8.81 -2.62 10.72
N LYS A 54 -10.04 -2.66 10.21
CA LYS A 54 -11.22 -3.07 10.98
C LYS A 54 -11.92 -4.26 10.33
N ASN A 55 -12.41 -5.17 11.18
CA ASN A 55 -13.17 -6.36 10.79
C ASN A 55 -12.46 -7.28 9.78
N VAL A 56 -11.12 -7.34 9.78
CA VAL A 56 -10.32 -8.18 8.88
C VAL A 56 -10.64 -9.65 9.15
N ARG A 57 -11.21 -10.34 8.16
CA ARG A 57 -11.61 -11.75 8.26
C ARG A 57 -11.77 -12.41 6.89
N PRO A 58 -11.62 -13.75 6.80
CA PRO A 58 -12.13 -14.51 5.67
C PRO A 58 -13.61 -14.24 5.43
N ARG A 59 -14.04 -14.25 4.17
CA ARG A 59 -15.41 -13.89 3.74
C ARG A 59 -16.52 -14.49 4.61
N TRP A 60 -16.39 -15.76 5.00
CA TRP A 60 -17.41 -16.54 5.72
C TRP A 60 -17.15 -16.66 7.23
N ALA A 61 -16.02 -16.14 7.73
CA ALA A 61 -15.68 -16.20 9.15
C ALA A 61 -16.29 -15.03 9.91
N ILE A 62 -16.39 -15.11 11.24
CA ILE A 62 -16.78 -13.96 12.08
C ILE A 62 -15.56 -13.10 12.41
N SER A 63 -15.79 -11.82 12.75
CA SER A 63 -14.72 -10.95 13.25
C SER A 63 -14.45 -11.25 14.72
N VAL A 64 -13.18 -11.41 15.08
CA VAL A 64 -12.75 -11.66 16.47
C VAL A 64 -12.22 -10.35 17.08
N PRO A 65 -12.78 -9.87 18.21
CA PRO A 65 -12.26 -8.69 18.90
C PRO A 65 -10.77 -8.83 19.24
N GLY A 66 -9.99 -7.77 19.01
CA GLY A 66 -8.55 -7.74 19.30
C GLY A 66 -7.65 -8.43 18.25
N VAL A 67 -8.20 -9.26 17.35
CA VAL A 67 -7.44 -9.91 16.26
C VAL A 67 -7.82 -9.33 14.91
N SER A 68 -9.11 -9.15 14.66
CA SER A 68 -9.61 -8.64 13.37
C SER A 68 -9.57 -7.11 13.27
N THR A 69 -9.21 -6.40 14.34
CA THR A 69 -9.13 -4.94 14.34
C THR A 69 -7.83 -4.51 14.99
N PHE A 70 -6.99 -3.82 14.24
CA PHE A 70 -5.65 -3.40 14.67
C PHE A 70 -5.17 -2.18 13.85
N PRO A 71 -4.28 -1.35 14.42
CA PRO A 71 -3.61 -0.29 13.65
C PRO A 71 -2.58 -0.90 12.69
N GLU A 72 -2.50 -0.36 11.47
CA GLU A 72 -1.52 -0.75 10.47
C GLU A 72 -0.84 0.48 9.90
N PHE A 73 0.44 0.33 9.56
CA PHE A 73 1.20 1.31 8.79
C PHE A 73 1.57 0.72 7.45
N ASN A 74 1.25 1.43 6.37
CA ASN A 74 1.78 1.11 5.05
C ASN A 74 2.86 2.13 4.70
N ILE A 75 4.10 1.65 4.58
CA ILE A 75 5.19 2.42 4.00
C ILE A 75 5.27 2.01 2.52
N ARG A 76 5.14 2.98 1.63
CA ARG A 76 5.07 2.68 0.20
C ARG A 76 5.70 3.76 -0.65
N THR A 77 6.20 3.37 -1.82
CA THR A 77 6.64 4.26 -2.88
C THR A 77 5.80 4.05 -4.15
N TYR A 78 5.99 4.90 -5.14
CA TYR A 78 5.29 4.88 -6.41
C TYR A 78 6.18 4.31 -7.50
N VAL A 79 5.63 3.37 -8.26
CA VAL A 79 6.34 2.66 -9.32
C VAL A 79 5.47 2.57 -10.57
N LYS A 80 6.08 2.33 -11.72
CA LYS A 80 5.38 2.06 -12.98
C LYS A 80 5.99 0.86 -13.68
N ASN A 81 5.14 0.17 -14.45
CA ASN A 81 5.58 -0.89 -15.35
C ASN A 81 4.83 -0.74 -16.69
N GLY A 82 5.58 -0.53 -17.78
CA GLY A 82 5.00 -0.37 -19.11
C GLY A 82 3.98 0.79 -19.18
N GLY A 83 4.27 1.91 -18.51
CA GLY A 83 3.38 3.08 -18.44
C GLY A 83 2.19 2.95 -17.50
N LYS A 84 2.03 1.83 -16.77
CA LYS A 84 0.98 1.66 -15.77
C LYS A 84 1.52 1.97 -14.38
N GLY A 85 0.96 2.99 -13.74
CA GLY A 85 1.29 3.37 -12.37
C GLY A 85 0.81 2.34 -11.34
N GLY A 86 1.55 2.25 -10.24
CA GLY A 86 1.32 1.33 -9.15
C GLY A 86 1.95 1.82 -7.84
N VAL A 87 1.69 1.09 -6.77
CA VAL A 87 2.29 1.31 -5.45
C VAL A 87 3.12 0.09 -5.06
N LEU A 88 4.30 0.33 -4.53
CA LEU A 88 5.19 -0.69 -3.98
C LEU A 88 5.28 -0.49 -2.48
N PHE A 89 4.96 -1.52 -1.69
CA PHE A 89 5.16 -1.49 -0.24
C PHE A 89 6.63 -1.78 0.05
N LEU A 90 7.28 -0.89 0.82
CA LEU A 90 8.70 -0.97 1.19
C LEU A 90 8.91 -1.78 2.47
#